data_AF-A0A960K300-F1
#
_entry.id   AF-A0A960K300-F1
#
_cell.length_a   1.000
_cell.length_b   1.000
_cell.length_c   1.000
_cell.angle_alpha   90.00
_cell.angle_beta   90.00
_cell.angle_gamma   90.00
#
_symmetry.space_group_name_H-M   'P 1'
#
loop_
_entity.id
_entity.type
_entity.pdbx_description
1 polymer ?
#
loop_
_entity_poly.entity_id
_entity_poly.type
_entity_poly.pdbx_seq_one_letter_code
_entity_poly.pdbx_strand_id
1 'polypeptide(L)'
;MVAGIAGRRGTGIRRGLTLLILLLEGLSSRAFAQGPVAQEARPRARQAGIVVGILPPGPLNAITDVQGVRVGQSTVIEDEGVRTGVTAIAPHGGNVFFDRVPAAIVVGNGFGKLLGVTQVEELG
;
A
#
# COMPACT_ATOMS: atom_id res chain seq x y z
N MET A 1 6.71 -6.06 -78.21
CA MET A 1 6.94 -6.98 -77.08
C MET A 1 8.26 -6.59 -76.43
N VAL A 2 8.23 -5.67 -75.45
CA VAL A 2 9.41 -5.31 -74.64
C VAL A 2 8.87 -5.04 -73.23
N ALA A 3 9.28 -5.88 -72.27
CA ALA A 3 8.96 -5.72 -70.85
C ALA A 3 10.00 -4.81 -70.20
N GLY A 4 9.55 -3.73 -69.54
CA GLY A 4 10.39 -2.77 -68.84
C GLY A 4 9.94 -2.60 -67.40
N ILE A 5 10.76 -3.12 -66.48
CA ILE A 5 10.62 -3.11 -65.03
C ILE A 5 10.72 -1.68 -64.50
N ALA A 6 9.71 -1.19 -63.77
CA ALA A 6 9.75 0.12 -63.10
C ALA A 6 9.24 0.04 -61.65
N GLY A 7 10.18 0.06 -60.71
CA GLY A 7 10.15 0.99 -59.58
C GLY A 7 9.22 0.70 -58.40
N ARG A 8 9.45 -0.37 -57.63
CA ARG A 8 9.10 -0.38 -56.20
C ARG A 8 10.15 0.43 -55.43
N ARG A 9 9.88 1.69 -55.11
CA ARG A 9 10.71 2.51 -54.19
C ARG A 9 9.84 3.15 -53.11
N GLY A 10 10.19 2.95 -51.83
CA GLY A 10 10.07 4.03 -50.83
C GLY A 10 9.27 3.83 -49.54
N THR A 11 8.71 2.67 -49.19
CA THR A 11 7.86 2.53 -47.98
C THR A 11 8.53 1.89 -46.75
N GLY A 12 9.76 1.36 -46.87
CA GLY A 12 10.44 0.64 -45.79
C GLY A 12 10.99 1.52 -44.66
N ILE A 13 11.63 2.65 -45.00
CA ILE A 13 12.35 3.47 -44.02
C ILE A 13 11.40 4.19 -43.07
N ARG A 14 10.25 4.69 -43.57
CA ARG A 14 9.25 5.38 -42.73
C ARG A 14 8.53 4.42 -41.78
N ARG A 15 8.27 3.18 -42.22
CA ARG A 15 7.67 2.14 -41.36
C ARG A 15 8.64 1.66 -40.28
N GLY A 16 9.93 1.54 -40.60
CA GLY A 16 10.97 1.20 -39.62
C GLY A 16 11.14 2.27 -38.54
N LEU A 17 11.09 3.55 -38.91
CA LEU A 17 11.26 4.66 -37.96
C LEU A 17 10.07 4.80 -37.01
N THR A 18 8.83 4.62 -37.49
CA THR A 18 7.63 4.62 -36.64
C THR A 18 7.61 3.42 -35.68
N LEU A 19 8.03 2.24 -36.13
CA LEU A 19 8.13 1.07 -35.26
C LEU A 19 9.21 1.24 -34.19
N LEU A 20 10.33 1.89 -34.53
CA LEU A 20 11.42 2.19 -33.59
C LEU A 20 11.01 3.21 -32.52
N ILE A 21 10.23 4.24 -32.88
CA ILE A 21 9.70 5.22 -31.94
C ILE A 21 8.70 4.56 -30.97
N LEU A 22 7.82 3.68 -31.45
CA LEU A 22 6.90 2.93 -30.58
C LEU A 22 7.61 1.93 -29.66
N LEU A 23 8.74 1.36 -30.10
CA LEU A 23 9.62 0.51 -29.28
C LEU A 23 10.40 1.30 -28.22
N LEU A 24 10.78 2.56 -28.52
CA LEU A 24 11.44 3.47 -27.59
C LEU A 24 10.48 4.04 -26.55
N GLU A 25 9.22 4.33 -26.92
CA GLU A 25 8.19 4.75 -25.96
C GLU A 25 7.65 3.58 -25.13
N GLY A 26 7.66 2.35 -25.66
CA GLY A 26 7.28 1.13 -24.94
C GLY A 26 8.25 0.69 -23.84
N LEU A 27 9.48 1.23 -23.80
CA LEU A 27 10.48 0.93 -22.76
C LEU A 27 10.49 1.93 -21.60
N SER A 28 9.73 3.02 -21.68
CA SER A 28 9.59 3.95 -20.55
C SER A 28 8.49 3.45 -19.62
N SER A 29 8.79 2.40 -18.86
CA SER A 29 8.05 2.10 -17.64
C SER A 29 8.16 3.35 -16.74
N ARG A 30 7.14 4.21 -16.79
CA ARG A 30 6.94 5.27 -15.81
C ARG A 30 6.60 4.57 -14.49
N ALA A 31 7.65 4.12 -13.79
CA ALA A 31 7.57 3.94 -12.37
C ALA A 31 7.18 5.31 -11.80
N PHE A 32 5.92 5.45 -11.42
CA PHE A 32 5.49 6.52 -10.53
C PHE A 32 6.18 6.26 -9.18
N ALA A 33 7.45 6.63 -9.09
CA ALA A 33 8.11 6.81 -7.82
C ALA A 33 7.44 8.02 -7.17
N GLN A 34 6.40 7.78 -6.37
CA GLN A 34 5.94 8.77 -5.41
C GLN A 34 7.12 9.00 -4.44
N GLY A 35 7.85 10.09 -4.64
CA GLY A 35 8.86 10.56 -3.70
C GLY A 35 8.21 10.75 -2.32
N PRO A 36 9.00 10.68 -1.22
CA PRO A 36 8.46 10.84 0.12
C PRO A 36 7.81 12.22 0.22
N VAL A 37 6.48 12.25 0.30
CA VAL A 37 5.73 13.47 0.61
C VAL A 37 6.14 13.84 2.03
N ALA A 38 6.79 14.99 2.20
CA ALA A 38 7.13 15.52 3.51
C ALA A 38 5.83 15.70 4.30
N GLN A 39 5.60 14.84 5.27
CA GLN A 39 4.40 14.89 6.08
C GLN A 39 4.53 16.06 7.06
N GLU A 40 3.75 17.12 6.84
CA GLU A 40 3.61 18.19 7.83
C GLU A 40 3.32 17.57 9.20
N ALA A 41 4.00 18.08 10.23
CA ALA A 41 3.88 17.56 11.59
C ALA A 41 2.47 17.85 12.13
N ARG A 42 1.55 16.90 11.93
CA ARG A 42 0.19 16.96 12.47
C ARG A 42 0.27 16.72 13.98
N PRO A 43 -0.13 17.69 14.83
CA PRO A 43 -0.04 17.52 16.27
C PRO A 43 -0.98 16.42 16.76
N ARG A 44 -0.50 15.59 17.68
CA ARG A 44 -1.34 14.66 18.45
C ARG A 44 -2.15 15.42 19.50
N ALA A 45 -3.26 14.83 19.98
CA ALA A 45 -4.14 15.46 20.97
C ALA A 45 -3.40 16.04 22.20
N ARG A 46 -2.45 15.30 22.77
CA ARG A 46 -1.65 15.76 23.92
C ARG A 46 -0.74 16.96 23.59
N GLN A 47 -0.22 17.06 22.36
CA GLN A 47 0.56 18.22 21.92
C GLN A 47 -0.32 19.47 21.76
N ALA A 48 -1.64 19.28 21.61
CA ALA A 48 -2.64 20.35 21.63
C ALA A 48 -3.23 20.61 23.04
N GLY A 49 -2.67 20.02 24.11
CA GLY A 49 -3.13 20.21 25.48
C GLY A 49 -4.32 19.34 25.91
N ILE A 50 -4.79 18.42 25.06
CA ILE A 50 -5.90 17.51 25.36
C ILE A 50 -5.36 16.23 25.99
N VAL A 51 -5.67 16.01 27.27
CA VAL A 51 -5.27 14.82 28.03
C VAL A 51 -6.48 13.94 28.30
N VAL A 52 -6.42 12.68 27.86
CA VAL A 52 -7.46 11.66 28.07
C VAL A 52 -6.97 10.65 29.11
N GLY A 53 -7.81 10.39 30.12
CA GLY A 53 -7.50 9.46 31.21
C GLY A 53 -6.51 10.01 32.25
N ILE A 54 -6.22 9.20 33.27
CA ILE A 54 -5.34 9.57 34.39
C ILE A 54 -3.95 8.94 34.33
N LEU A 55 -3.74 7.94 33.46
CA LEU A 55 -2.47 7.22 33.36
C LEU A 55 -1.50 7.92 32.38
N PRO A 56 -0.17 7.88 32.66
CA PRO A 56 0.83 8.32 31.71
C PRO A 56 0.90 7.36 30.50
N PRO A 57 1.11 7.88 29.27
CA PRO A 57 1.34 7.03 28.11
C PRO A 57 2.75 6.42 28.12
N GLY A 58 2.98 5.41 27.27
CA GLY A 58 4.33 4.96 26.94
C GLY A 58 5.13 6.00 26.14
N PRO A 59 6.42 5.77 25.91
CA PRO A 59 7.33 6.72 25.27
C PRO A 59 6.88 7.19 23.88
N LEU A 60 6.29 6.29 23.08
CA LEU A 60 5.80 6.59 21.73
C LEU A 60 4.33 7.01 21.73
N ASN A 61 3.64 6.84 22.87
CA ASN A 61 2.20 7.01 23.02
C ASN A 61 1.44 6.28 21.90
N ALA A 62 1.79 5.01 21.69
CA ALA A 62 1.33 4.17 20.58
C ALA A 62 1.28 2.69 20.98
N ILE A 63 0.56 1.86 20.21
CA ILE A 63 0.44 0.41 20.49
C ILE A 63 1.80 -0.32 20.46
N THR A 64 2.78 0.20 19.71
CA THR A 64 4.14 -0.33 19.63
C THR A 64 4.98 -0.08 20.88
N ASP A 65 4.45 0.65 21.88
CA ASP A 65 5.05 0.69 23.21
C ASP A 65 4.99 -0.69 23.90
N VAL A 66 4.10 -1.59 23.46
CA VAL A 66 4.12 -3.01 23.83
C VAL A 66 5.27 -3.70 23.11
N GLN A 67 6.20 -4.29 23.86
CA GLN A 67 7.40 -4.93 23.31
C GLN A 67 7.04 -6.01 22.28
N GLY A 68 7.68 -5.94 21.11
CA GLY A 68 7.51 -6.91 20.03
C GLY A 68 6.38 -6.56 19.05
N VAL A 69 5.38 -5.77 19.45
CA VAL A 69 4.30 -5.35 18.57
C VAL A 69 4.84 -4.45 17.47
N ARG A 70 4.42 -4.72 16.22
CA ARG A 70 4.80 -3.93 15.03
C ARG A 70 3.55 -3.53 14.27
N VAL A 71 3.61 -2.36 13.65
CA VAL A 71 2.54 -1.83 12.79
C VAL A 71 3.13 -1.45 11.43
N GLY A 72 2.47 -1.86 10.35
CA GLY A 72 2.78 -1.47 8.99
C GLY A 72 1.55 -0.94 8.28
N GLN A 73 1.71 0.05 7.40
CA GLN A 73 0.62 0.61 6.61
C GLN A 73 1.01 0.74 5.14
N SER A 74 0.02 0.56 4.28
CA SER A 74 0.09 0.93 2.87
C SER A 74 -1.14 1.77 2.55
N THR A 75 -0.93 2.89 1.86
CA THR A 75 -1.98 3.85 1.53
C THR A 75 -1.98 4.05 0.02
N VAL A 76 -3.16 3.93 -0.59
CA VAL A 76 -3.38 4.10 -2.02
C VAL A 76 -4.25 5.32 -2.25
N ILE A 77 -3.66 6.31 -2.90
CA ILE A 77 -4.28 7.58 -3.26
C ILE A 77 -4.06 7.77 -4.76
N GLU A 78 -5.09 7.51 -5.55
CA GLU A 78 -5.06 7.63 -7.01
C GLU A 78 -6.23 8.50 -7.48
N ASP A 79 -5.94 9.36 -8.47
CA ASP A 79 -6.88 10.30 -9.07
C ASP A 79 -7.74 11.03 -8.02
N GLU A 80 -9.02 11.25 -8.32
CA GLU A 80 -9.99 11.86 -7.41
C GLU A 80 -10.83 10.81 -6.64
N GLY A 81 -10.83 9.54 -7.06
CA GLY A 81 -11.77 8.53 -6.58
C GLY A 81 -11.20 7.45 -5.66
N VAL A 82 -9.89 7.20 -5.68
CA VAL A 82 -9.30 6.08 -4.91
C VAL A 82 -8.61 6.64 -3.67
N ARG A 83 -9.17 6.33 -2.50
CA ARG A 83 -8.61 6.65 -1.19
C ARG A 83 -8.77 5.43 -0.29
N THR A 84 -7.83 4.49 -0.39
CA THR A 84 -7.89 3.20 0.32
C THR A 84 -6.54 2.82 0.92
N GLY A 85 -6.46 1.67 1.57
CA GLY A 85 -5.21 1.19 2.15
C GLY A 85 -5.41 -0.03 3.04
N VAL A 86 -4.31 -0.48 3.63
CA VAL A 86 -4.26 -1.60 4.56
C VAL A 86 -3.38 -1.21 5.75
N THR A 87 -3.77 -1.66 6.94
CA THR A 87 -2.94 -1.63 8.14
C THR A 87 -2.75 -3.05 8.63
N ALA A 88 -1.51 -3.45 8.85
CA ALA A 88 -1.15 -4.72 9.46
C ALA A 88 -0.60 -4.49 10.86
N ILE A 89 -1.03 -5.31 11.81
CA ILE A 89 -0.51 -5.34 13.18
C ILE A 89 0.05 -6.74 13.41
N ALA A 90 1.34 -6.83 13.69
CA ALA A 90 1.97 -8.07 14.10
C ALA A 90 2.14 -8.06 15.63
N PRO A 91 1.62 -9.06 16.37
CA PRO A 91 1.66 -9.06 17.83
C PRO A 91 3.08 -9.28 18.38
N HIS A 92 3.98 -9.86 17.58
CA HIS A 92 5.41 -10.03 17.89
C HIS A 92 6.24 -10.17 16.61
N GLY A 93 7.57 -10.34 16.77
CA GLY A 93 8.50 -10.51 15.66
C GLY A 93 8.66 -11.93 15.10
N GLY A 94 8.13 -12.96 15.77
CA GLY A 94 8.16 -14.36 15.36
C GLY A 94 7.06 -14.76 14.35
N ASN A 95 6.83 -16.06 14.19
CA ASN A 95 5.84 -16.58 13.24
C ASN A 95 4.47 -16.69 13.92
N VAL A 96 3.53 -15.81 13.56
CA VAL A 96 2.20 -15.70 14.18
C VAL A 96 1.34 -16.96 14.10
N PHE A 97 1.64 -17.90 13.20
CA PHE A 97 0.91 -19.16 13.08
C PHE A 97 1.37 -20.19 14.11
N PHE A 98 2.68 -20.30 14.34
CA PHE A 98 3.26 -21.25 15.28
C PHE A 98 3.33 -20.68 16.70
N ASP A 99 3.68 -19.40 16.81
CA ASP A 99 3.79 -18.65 18.05
C ASP A 99 2.46 -17.90 18.29
N ARG A 100 1.43 -18.61 18.76
CA ARG A 100 0.09 -18.04 18.95
C ARG A 100 0.03 -17.13 20.19
N VAL A 101 -0.77 -16.08 20.11
CA VAL A 101 -0.98 -15.11 21.19
C VAL A 101 -2.43 -15.18 21.66
N PRO A 102 -2.69 -15.34 22.98
CA PRO A 102 -4.05 -15.30 23.50
C PRO A 102 -4.79 -14.01 23.13
N ALA A 103 -6.03 -14.14 22.68
CA ALA A 103 -6.86 -13.05 22.21
C ALA A 103 -8.33 -13.22 22.62
N ALA A 104 -9.07 -12.11 22.56
CA ALA A 104 -10.50 -12.08 22.80
C ALA A 104 -11.15 -11.01 21.93
N ILE A 105 -12.42 -11.24 21.54
CA ILE A 105 -13.21 -10.31 20.74
C ILE A 105 -14.50 -10.00 21.50
N VAL A 106 -14.85 -8.71 21.55
CA VAL A 106 -16.13 -8.24 22.10
C VAL A 106 -16.81 -7.38 21.06
N VAL A 107 -18.03 -7.75 20.66
CA VAL A 107 -18.82 -7.02 19.66
C VAL A 107 -19.75 -6.03 20.35
N GLY A 108 -19.40 -4.74 20.32
CA GLY A 108 -20.30 -3.67 20.81
C GLY A 108 -21.49 -3.42 19.87
N ASN A 109 -21.25 -3.44 18.55
CA ASN A 109 -22.29 -3.40 17.52
C ASN A 109 -21.82 -4.20 16.29
N GLY A 110 -22.70 -5.04 15.73
CA GLY A 110 -22.37 -5.99 14.66
C GLY A 110 -22.44 -5.43 13.24
N PHE A 111 -22.49 -4.11 13.02
CA PHE A 111 -22.60 -3.51 11.69
C PHE A 111 -21.25 -3.46 10.95
N GLY A 112 -20.58 -4.60 10.81
CA GLY A 112 -19.25 -4.73 10.19
C GLY A 112 -19.05 -6.11 9.55
N LYS A 113 -17.92 -6.31 8.89
CA LYS A 113 -17.52 -7.61 8.33
C LYS A 113 -16.15 -7.94 8.88
N LEU A 114 -16.09 -9.00 9.68
CA LEU A 114 -14.90 -9.45 10.39
C LEU A 114 -14.68 -10.93 10.09
N LEU A 115 -13.43 -11.31 9.91
CA LEU A 115 -13.01 -12.69 9.62
C LEU A 115 -12.19 -13.22 10.79
N GLY A 116 -12.28 -14.53 11.04
CA GLY A 116 -11.48 -15.22 12.07
C GLY A 116 -12.08 -15.22 13.49
N VAL A 117 -13.28 -14.64 13.70
CA VAL A 117 -13.90 -14.51 15.03
C VAL A 117 -14.12 -15.86 15.70
N THR A 118 -14.73 -16.81 14.99
CA THR A 118 -15.07 -18.14 15.54
C THR A 118 -13.83 -18.89 16.02
N GLN A 119 -12.68 -18.69 15.39
CA GLN A 119 -11.44 -19.34 15.80
C GLN A 119 -10.89 -18.75 17.11
N VAL A 120 -10.95 -17.42 17.28
CA VAL A 120 -10.53 -16.74 18.51
C VAL A 120 -11.50 -17.04 19.65
N GLU A 121 -12.80 -17.12 19.37
CA GLU A 121 -13.80 -17.46 20.38
C GLU A 121 -13.63 -18.90 20.92
N GLU A 122 -13.24 -19.84 20.05
CA GLU A 122 -13.06 -21.25 20.44
C GLU A 122 -11.70 -21.52 21.10
N LEU A 123 -10.63 -20.91 20.61
CA LEU A 123 -9.26 -21.27 21.00
C LEU A 123 -8.57 -20.25 21.90
N GLY A 124 -9.17 -19.07 22.06
CA GLY A 124 -8.48 -17.87 22.54
C GLY A 124 -7.45 -17.38 21.52
#